data_AF-A0A3D0QB14-F1
#
_entry.id   AF-A0A3D0QB14-F1
#
_cell.length_a   1.000
_cell.length_b   1.000
_cell.length_c   1.000
_cell.angle_alpha   90.00
_cell.angle_beta   90.00
_cell.angle_gamma   90.00
#
_symmetry.space_group_name_H-M   'P 1'
#
loop_
_entity.id
_entity.type
_entity.pdbx_description
1 polymer ?
#
loop_
_entity_poly.entity_id
_entity_poly.type
_entity_poly.pdbx_seq_one_letter_code
_entity_poly.pdbx_strand_id
1 'polypeptide(L)'
;VHGGAVMKWIDLSAYGCAAGWSGKYCITAYVGGMHFVKPILVGNIVEVEAKVIYTGKSSMHIRILVRAGDPKSSERELCTHCIAVMVAMDENGKPSS
;
A
#
# COMPACT_ATOMS: atom_id res chain seq x y z
N VAL A 1 11.84 -11.08 -7.85
CA VAL A 1 11.63 -10.51 -6.49
C VAL A 1 10.81 -11.48 -5.65
N HIS A 2 11.07 -11.61 -4.35
CA HIS A 2 10.29 -12.52 -3.47
C HIS A 2 9.06 -11.79 -2.90
N GLY A 3 7.97 -12.52 -2.63
CA GLY A 3 6.71 -11.95 -2.15
C GLY A 3 6.84 -11.09 -0.88
N GLY A 4 7.80 -11.40 -0.01
CA GLY A 4 8.09 -10.60 1.19
C GLY A 4 8.51 -9.16 0.91
N ALA A 5 9.27 -8.91 -0.16
CA ALA A 5 9.66 -7.55 -0.54
C ALA A 5 8.46 -6.74 -1.02
N VAL A 6 7.56 -7.37 -1.79
CA VAL A 6 6.32 -6.74 -2.27
C VAL A 6 5.43 -6.38 -1.10
N MET A 7 5.22 -7.29 -0.15
CA MET A 7 4.42 -7.03 1.05
C MET A 7 5.00 -5.88 1.90
N LYS A 8 6.33 -5.80 2.02
CA LYS A 8 6.98 -4.69 2.73
C LYS A 8 6.69 -3.34 2.06
N TRP A 9 6.76 -3.25 0.73
CA TRP A 9 6.45 -2.00 0.03
C TRP A 9 4.97 -1.62 0.13
N ILE A 10 4.08 -2.62 0.03
CA ILE A 10 2.64 -2.44 0.23
C ILE A 10 2.36 -1.79 1.58
N ASP A 11 2.90 -2.35 2.68
CA ASP A 11 2.68 -1.84 4.03
C ASP A 11 3.24 -0.42 4.23
N LEU A 12 4.46 -0.17 3.76
CA LEU A 12 5.09 1.16 3.85
C LEU A 12 4.31 2.22 3.05
N SER A 13 3.86 1.89 1.85
CA SER A 13 3.05 2.79 1.02
C SER A 13 1.67 3.03 1.62
N ALA A 14 1.05 1.99 2.22
CA ALA A 14 -0.22 2.13 2.93
C ALA A 14 -0.08 3.07 4.13
N TYR A 15 0.95 2.88 4.96
CA TYR A 15 1.26 3.74 6.10
C TYR A 15 1.50 5.19 5.66
N GLY A 16 2.37 5.42 4.67
CA GLY A 16 2.66 6.76 4.17
C GLY A 16 1.41 7.48 3.66
N CYS A 17 0.54 6.76 2.94
CA CYS A 17 -0.74 7.30 2.46
C CYS A 17 -1.71 7.60 3.61
N ALA A 18 -1.87 6.68 4.56
CA ALA A 18 -2.76 6.86 5.72
C ALA A 18 -2.31 8.02 6.61
N ALA A 19 -1.04 8.05 6.99
CA ALA A 19 -0.48 9.09 7.85
C ALA A 19 -0.50 10.45 7.16
N GLY A 20 -0.21 10.49 5.85
CA GLY A 20 -0.33 11.72 5.05
C GLY A 20 -1.78 12.22 4.93
N TRP A 21 -2.76 11.32 4.93
CA TRP A 21 -4.17 11.68 4.90
C TRP A 21 -4.71 12.13 6.26
N SER A 22 -4.43 11.39 7.33
CA SER A 22 -4.95 11.66 8.69
C SER A 22 -4.14 12.68 9.48
N GLY A 23 -2.89 12.92 9.10
CA GLY A 23 -1.93 13.70 9.90
C GLY A 23 -1.53 13.00 11.20
N LYS A 24 -1.83 11.71 11.35
CA LYS A 24 -1.64 10.95 12.60
C LYS A 24 -0.82 9.69 12.40
N TYR A 25 -0.29 9.17 13.50
CA TYR A 25 0.25 7.82 13.53
C TYR A 25 -0.84 6.81 13.17
N CYS A 26 -0.52 5.87 12.28
CA CYS A 26 -1.45 4.87 11.78
C CYS A 26 -0.90 3.47 11.97
N ILE A 27 -1.78 2.51 12.25
CA ILE A 27 -1.45 1.09 12.31
C ILE A 27 -2.15 0.31 11.21
N THR A 28 -1.52 -0.77 10.75
CA THR A 28 -2.10 -1.68 9.77
C THR A 28 -3.07 -2.64 10.46
N ALA A 29 -4.36 -2.52 10.17
CA ALA A 29 -5.39 -3.40 10.73
C ALA A 29 -5.67 -4.61 9.83
N TYR A 30 -5.52 -4.45 8.51
CA TYR A 30 -5.75 -5.51 7.55
C TYR A 30 -4.96 -5.27 6.26
N VAL A 31 -4.46 -6.35 5.67
CA VAL A 31 -3.97 -6.36 4.28
C VAL A 31 -4.51 -7.63 3.64
N GLY A 32 -5.18 -7.52 2.51
CA GLY A 32 -5.70 -8.69 1.82
C GLY A 32 -6.33 -8.39 0.47
N GLY A 33 -6.94 -9.42 -0.11
CA GLY A 33 -7.33 -9.41 -1.52
C GLY A 33 -6.11 -9.23 -2.44
N MET A 34 -4.97 -9.84 -2.07
CA MET A 34 -3.74 -9.78 -2.87
C MET A 34 -3.87 -10.68 -4.09
N HIS A 35 -3.82 -10.08 -5.27
CA HIS A 35 -3.77 -10.80 -6.53
C HIS A 35 -2.43 -10.55 -7.22
N PHE A 36 -1.65 -11.60 -7.39
CA PHE A 36 -0.39 -11.58 -8.14
C PHE A 36 -0.67 -11.87 -9.60
N VAL A 37 -0.79 -10.80 -10.39
CA VAL A 37 -1.19 -10.86 -11.80
C VAL A 37 0.00 -11.16 -12.71
N LYS A 38 1.17 -10.59 -12.40
CA LYS A 38 2.42 -10.76 -13.16
C LYS A 38 3.63 -10.80 -12.23
N PRO A 39 4.69 -11.56 -12.57
CA PRO A 39 5.91 -11.59 -11.79
C PRO A 39 6.69 -10.29 -11.91
N ILE A 40 7.36 -9.88 -10.83
CA ILE A 40 8.36 -8.80 -10.85
C ILE A 40 9.75 -9.43 -11.02
N LEU A 41 10.37 -9.16 -12.16
CA LEU A 41 11.68 -9.70 -12.53
C LEU A 41 12.82 -8.90 -11.89
N VAL A 42 13.97 -9.54 -11.75
CA VAL A 42 15.18 -8.87 -11.29
C VAL A 42 15.56 -7.79 -12.30
N GLY A 43 15.91 -6.60 -11.81
CA GLY A 43 16.23 -5.45 -12.66
C GLY A 43 15.02 -4.62 -13.09
N ASN A 44 13.79 -5.02 -12.78
CA ASN A 44 12.65 -4.13 -12.98
C ASN A 44 12.66 -2.97 -11.99
N ILE A 45 12.24 -1.80 -12.47
CA ILE A 45 11.82 -0.71 -11.58
C ILE A 45 10.39 -1.00 -11.12
N VAL A 46 10.11 -0.68 -9.86
CA VAL A 46 8.83 -0.96 -9.20
C VAL A 46 8.20 0.35 -8.76
N GLU A 47 6.92 0.50 -9.07
CA GLU A 47 6.08 1.63 -8.65
C GLU A 47 4.96 1.10 -7.76
N VAL A 48 4.77 1.75 -6.60
CA VAL A 48 3.72 1.40 -5.65
C VAL A 48 2.84 2.62 -5.44
N GLU A 49 1.63 2.56 -5.98
CA GLU A 49 0.61 3.59 -5.82
C GLU A 49 -0.30 3.19 -4.67
N ALA A 50 -0.41 4.04 -3.65
CA ALA A 50 -1.37 3.92 -2.57
C ALA A 50 -2.36 5.07 -2.62
N LYS A 51 -3.66 4.77 -2.51
CA LYS A 51 -4.73 5.76 -2.55
C LYS A 51 -5.83 5.41 -1.56
N VAL A 52 -6.22 6.38 -0.72
CA VAL A 52 -7.42 6.26 0.11
C VAL A 52 -8.64 6.18 -0.80
N ILE A 53 -9.43 5.12 -0.64
CA ILE A 53 -10.66 4.88 -1.42
C ILE A 53 -11.93 4.94 -0.58
N TYR A 54 -11.80 4.82 0.75
CA TYR A 54 -12.91 4.94 1.68
C TYR A 54 -12.39 5.28 3.08
N THR A 55 -13.13 6.09 3.82
CA THR A 55 -12.82 6.48 5.20
C THR A 55 -13.99 6.12 6.11
N GLY A 56 -13.73 5.33 7.14
CA GLY A 56 -14.65 5.10 8.25
C GLY A 56 -14.49 6.16 9.34
N LYS A 57 -14.81 5.79 10.58
CA LYS A 57 -14.64 6.70 11.73
C LYS A 57 -13.16 7.01 11.98
N SER A 58 -12.34 5.99 12.14
CA SER A 58 -10.87 6.11 12.30
C SER A 58 -10.10 5.25 11.31
N SER A 59 -10.82 4.47 10.49
CA SER A 59 -10.23 3.57 9.51
C SER A 59 -10.14 4.22 8.13
N MET A 60 -9.11 3.86 7.38
CA MET A 60 -8.87 4.27 6.01
C MET A 60 -8.62 3.02 5.18
N HIS A 61 -9.46 2.80 4.17
CA HIS A 61 -9.27 1.74 3.19
C HIS A 61 -8.42 2.30 2.05
N ILE A 62 -7.34 1.60 1.75
CA ILE A 62 -6.32 2.03 0.81
C ILE A 62 -6.24 1.00 -0.30
N ARG A 63 -6.46 1.47 -1.53
CA ARG A 63 -6.15 0.69 -2.72
C ARG A 63 -4.66 0.79 -2.99
N ILE A 64 -4.04 -0.36 -3.24
CA ILE A 64 -2.64 -0.44 -3.58
C ILE A 64 -2.48 -1.11 -4.94
N LEU A 65 -1.72 -0.46 -5.81
CA LEU A 65 -1.34 -0.98 -7.13
C LEU A 65 0.19 -1.03 -7.19
N VAL A 66 0.73 -2.22 -7.40
CA VAL A 66 2.15 -2.46 -7.63
C VAL A 66 2.34 -2.71 -9.12
N ARG A 67 3.07 -1.80 -9.77
CA ARG A 67 3.44 -1.92 -11.17
C ARG A 67 4.94 -2.11 -11.31
N ALA A 68 5.37 -2.83 -12.34
CA ALA A 68 6.79 -2.98 -12.62
C ALA A 68 7.06 -3.03 -14.13
N GLY A 69 8.30 -2.73 -14.53
CA GLY A 69 8.72 -2.77 -15.93
C GLY A 69 10.23 -2.59 -16.10
N ASP A 70 10.68 -2.62 -17.36
CA ASP A 70 12.07 -2.30 -17.70
C ASP A 70 12.36 -0.82 -17.34
N PRO A 71 13.39 -0.53 -16.51
CA PRO A 71 13.77 0.84 -16.17
C PRO A 71 14.08 1.73 -17.39
N LYS A 72 14.45 1.14 -18.53
CA LYS A 72 14.74 1.84 -19.80
C LYS A 72 13.46 2.22 -20.57
N SER A 73 12.31 1.68 -20.18
CA SER A 73 10.99 1.98 -20.73
C SER A 73 10.19 2.82 -19.74
N SER A 74 9.22 3.59 -20.25
CA SER A 74 8.19 4.24 -19.43
C SER A 74 7.03 3.31 -19.09
N GLU A 75 6.90 2.17 -19.77
CA GLU A 75 5.80 1.24 -19.55
C GLU A 75 5.94 0.49 -18.23
N ARG A 76 4.83 0.41 -17.49
CA ARG A 76 4.73 -0.30 -16.21
C ARG A 76 3.49 -1.15 -16.24
N GLU A 77 3.66 -2.45 -16.10
CA GLU A 77 2.55 -3.38 -16.09
C GLU A 77 2.07 -3.62 -14.66
N LEU A 78 0.76 -3.85 -14.48
CA LEU A 78 0.22 -4.24 -13.18
C LEU A 78 0.73 -5.63 -12.79
N CYS A 79 1.44 -5.71 -11.67
CA CYS A 79 1.98 -6.95 -11.14
C CYS A 79 1.17 -7.45 -9.94
N THR A 80 0.75 -6.54 -9.06
CA THR A 80 -0.01 -6.89 -7.87
C THR A 80 -1.00 -5.78 -7.53
N HIS A 81 -2.18 -6.17 -7.05
CA HIS A 81 -3.10 -5.23 -6.41
C HIS A 81 -3.69 -5.84 -5.15
N CYS A 82 -4.02 -4.98 -4.19
CA CYS A 82 -4.65 -5.36 -2.94
C CYS A 82 -5.35 -4.17 -2.27
N ILE A 83 -6.04 -4.47 -1.18
CA ILE A 83 -6.56 -3.46 -0.26
C ILE A 83 -5.83 -3.59 1.09
N ALA A 84 -5.44 -2.46 1.64
CA ALA A 84 -5.03 -2.34 3.03
C ALA A 84 -6.08 -1.52 3.81
N VAL A 85 -6.27 -1.83 5.09
CA VAL A 85 -7.03 -1.00 6.01
C VAL A 85 -6.09 -0.52 7.10
N MET A 86 -5.98 0.79 7.19
CA MET A 86 -5.16 1.48 8.19
C MET A 86 -6.09 2.13 9.23
N VAL A 87 -5.63 2.25 10.47
CA VAL A 87 -6.37 2.92 11.54
C VAL A 87 -5.50 4.01 12.12
N ALA A 88 -6.00 5.25 12.11
CA ALA A 88 -5.34 6.38 12.74
C ALA A 88 -5.53 6.33 14.27
N MET A 89 -4.48 6.69 15.00
CA MET A 89 -4.37 6.55 16.46
C MET A 89 -4.09 7.91 17.09
N ASP A 90 -4.62 8.13 18.30
CA ASP A 90 -4.24 9.25 19.16
C ASP A 90 -2.98 8.95 20.00
N GLU A 91 -2.55 9.93 20.78
CA GLU A 91 -1.37 9.84 21.67
C GLU A 91 -1.51 8.79 22.78
N ASN A 92 -2.75 8.41 23.12
CA ASN A 92 -3.04 7.37 24.11
C ASN A 92 -3.20 5.98 23.48
N GLY A 93 -2.91 5.84 22.18
CA GLY A 93 -3.07 4.59 21.45
C GLY A 93 -4.53 4.19 21.24
N LYS A 94 -5.47 5.14 21.21
CA LYS A 94 -6.87 4.88 20.86
C LYS A 94 -7.18 5.30 19.42
N PRO A 95 -8.07 4.59 18.70
CA PRO A 95 -8.44 4.99 17.33
C PRO A 95 -9.06 6.39 17.25
N SER A 96 -8.57 7.22 16.33
CA SER A 96 -8.94 8.65 16.20
C SER A 96 -8.82 9.11 14.75
N SER A 97 -9.75 9.96 14.29
CA SER A 97 -9.85 10.47 12.90
C SER A 97 -8.82 11.54 12.59
#